data_AF-A0A8T2VE90-F1
#
_entry.id   AF-A0A8T2VE90-F1
#
_cell.length_a   1.000
_cell.length_b   1.000
_cell.length_c   1.000
_cell.angle_alpha   90.00
_cell.angle_beta   90.00
_cell.angle_gamma   90.00
#
_symmetry.space_group_name_H-M   'P 1'
#
loop_
_entity.id
_entity.type
_entity.pdbx_description
1 polymer ?
#
loop_
_entity_poly.entity_id
_entity_poly.type
_entity_poly.pdbx_seq_one_letter_code
_entity_poly.pdbx_strand_id
1 'polypeptide(L)'
;MMENAEIASNSEEVQRNQRAQHRYLLWRATKDPGRPLLHRLFGEAWCEMYIKDFLFNGATTLGTETFLDYFPEYRCADGSINKERSIVGKSYVKRPWDEHGNFTMAI
;
A
#
# COMPACT_ATOMS: atom_id res chain seq x y z
N MET A 1 -13.92 -6.47 16.65
CA MET A 1 -13.63 -6.40 15.20
C MET A 1 -13.02 -7.68 14.60
N MET A 2 -12.54 -8.66 15.38
CA MET A 2 -12.35 -10.03 14.87
C MET A 2 -13.36 -11.02 15.47
N GLU A 3 -13.75 -10.85 16.74
CA GLU A 3 -14.72 -11.71 17.44
C GLU A 3 -16.08 -11.82 16.74
N ASN A 4 -16.49 -10.76 16.04
CA ASN A 4 -17.76 -10.69 15.32
C ASN A 4 -17.58 -10.77 13.79
N ALA A 5 -16.38 -11.16 13.32
CA ALA A 5 -16.15 -11.31 11.89
C ALA A 5 -16.80 -12.60 11.40
N GLU A 6 -17.64 -12.50 10.37
CA GLU A 6 -18.24 -13.65 9.71
C GLU A 6 -17.46 -14.00 8.44
N ILE A 7 -17.45 -15.28 8.09
CA ILE A 7 -16.76 -15.74 6.88
C ILE A 7 -17.55 -15.29 5.67
N ALA A 8 -16.91 -14.49 4.81
CA ALA A 8 -17.47 -14.11 3.52
C ALA A 8 -17.70 -15.38 2.67
N SER A 9 -18.96 -15.63 2.32
CA SER A 9 -19.38 -16.83 1.58
C SER A 9 -19.57 -16.57 0.08
N ASN A 10 -19.69 -15.31 -0.32
CA ASN A 10 -19.79 -14.90 -1.71
C ASN A 10 -18.39 -14.83 -2.35
N SER A 11 -18.20 -15.56 -3.46
CA SER A 11 -16.93 -15.58 -4.19
C SER A 11 -16.53 -14.21 -4.74
N GLU A 12 -17.48 -13.39 -5.18
CA GLU A 12 -17.21 -12.02 -5.67
C GLU A 12 -16.72 -11.10 -4.54
N GLU A 13 -17.32 -11.25 -3.35
CA GLU A 13 -16.91 -10.51 -2.16
C GLU A 13 -15.49 -10.89 -1.75
N VAL A 14 -15.19 -12.20 -1.69
CA VAL A 14 -13.85 -12.71 -1.37
C VAL A 14 -12.83 -12.18 -2.36
N GLN A 15 -13.12 -12.22 -3.67
CA GLN A 15 -12.22 -11.67 -4.70
C GLN A 15 -11.99 -10.18 -4.54
N ARG A 16 -13.04 -9.40 -4.25
CA ARG A 16 -12.92 -7.95 -3.99
C ARG A 16 -12.07 -7.66 -2.75
N ASN A 17 -12.28 -8.43 -1.67
CA ASN A 17 -11.52 -8.29 -0.43
C ASN A 17 -10.03 -8.62 -0.65
N GLN A 18 -9.77 -9.71 -1.38
CA GLN A 18 -8.41 -10.11 -1.77
C GLN A 18 -7.73 -9.04 -2.64
N ARG A 19 -8.43 -8.50 -3.65
CA ARG A 19 -7.93 -7.41 -4.50
C ARG A 19 -7.62 -6.15 -3.70
N ALA A 20 -8.49 -5.79 -2.75
CA ALA A 20 -8.28 -4.63 -1.88
C ALA A 20 -7.05 -4.81 -0.98
N GLN A 21 -6.87 -6.00 -0.39
CA GLN A 21 -5.69 -6.32 0.39
C GLN A 21 -4.42 -6.33 -0.46
N HIS A 22 -4.45 -6.95 -1.65
CA HIS A 22 -3.34 -6.97 -2.59
C HIS A 22 -2.89 -5.54 -2.96
N ARG A 23 -3.84 -4.66 -3.29
CA ARG A 23 -3.58 -3.24 -3.56
C ARG A 23 -2.89 -2.54 -2.39
N TYR A 24 -3.36 -2.76 -1.16
CA TYR A 24 -2.75 -2.18 0.04
C TYR A 24 -1.32 -2.69 0.27
N LEU A 25 -1.10 -3.99 0.13
CA LEU A 25 0.22 -4.60 0.32
C LEU A 25 1.23 -4.09 -0.71
N LEU A 26 0.84 -4.01 -2.00
CA LEU A 26 1.69 -3.45 -3.05
C LEU A 26 2.07 -2.00 -2.79
N TRP A 27 1.10 -1.19 -2.32
CA TRP A 27 1.37 0.19 -1.94
C TRP A 27 2.46 0.28 -0.88
N ARG A 28 2.28 -0.44 0.23
CA ARG A 28 3.22 -0.45 1.35
C ARG A 28 4.57 -1.02 0.92
N ALA A 29 4.60 -2.18 0.28
CA ALA A 29 5.84 -2.80 -0.19
C ALA A 29 6.64 -1.85 -1.10
N THR A 30 5.98 -1.02 -1.91
CA THR A 30 6.66 -0.09 -2.81
C THR A 30 7.07 1.22 -2.14
N LYS A 31 6.22 1.80 -1.29
CA LYS A 31 6.34 3.20 -0.83
C LYS A 31 6.56 3.38 0.67
N ASP A 32 6.71 2.30 1.44
CA ASP A 32 6.86 2.37 2.90
C ASP A 32 8.03 3.28 3.33
N PRO A 33 7.81 4.19 4.30
CA PRO A 33 8.83 5.14 4.72
C PRO A 33 10.05 4.52 5.40
N GLY A 34 9.94 3.30 5.94
CA GLY A 34 11.02 2.58 6.63
C GLY A 34 12.04 1.93 5.70
N ARG A 35 11.72 1.79 4.41
CA ARG A 35 12.60 1.15 3.40
C ARG A 35 14.04 1.70 3.37
N PRO A 36 14.30 3.03 3.38
CA PRO A 36 15.67 3.54 3.37
C PRO A 36 16.48 3.13 4.62
N LEU A 37 15.82 3.01 5.78
CA LEU A 37 16.46 2.56 7.01
C LEU A 37 16.85 1.09 6.92
N LEU A 38 15.94 0.22 6.47
CA LEU A 38 16.19 -1.20 6.29
C LEU A 38 17.32 -1.45 5.28
N HIS A 39 17.29 -0.73 4.15
CA HIS A 39 18.35 -0.78 3.15
C HIS A 39 19.71 -0.37 3.74
N ARG A 40 19.77 0.68 4.55
CA ARG A 40 21.01 1.14 5.20
C ARG A 40 21.57 0.12 6.20
N LEU A 41 20.70 -0.59 6.91
CA LEU A 41 21.10 -1.53 7.95
C LEU A 41 21.51 -2.91 7.41
N PHE A 42 20.83 -3.39 6.36
CA PHE A 42 20.93 -4.78 5.92
C PHE A 42 21.30 -4.93 4.43
N GLY A 43 21.40 -3.84 3.68
CA GLY A 43 21.62 -3.85 2.24
C GLY A 43 20.35 -4.14 1.43
N GLU A 44 20.46 -4.03 0.11
CA GLU A 44 19.33 -4.10 -0.82
C GLU A 44 18.63 -5.45 -0.80
N ALA A 45 19.37 -6.56 -0.98
CA ALA A 45 18.79 -7.89 -1.10
C ALA A 45 17.96 -8.29 0.14
N TRP A 46 18.50 -8.07 1.35
CA TRP A 46 17.80 -8.35 2.60
C TRP A 46 16.62 -7.39 2.81
N CYS A 47 16.77 -6.12 2.45
CA CYS A 47 15.67 -5.16 2.52
C CYS A 47 14.49 -5.57 1.64
N GLU A 48 14.74 -5.96 0.39
CA GLU A 48 13.70 -6.39 -0.55
C GLU A 48 12.98 -7.65 -0.07
N MET A 49 13.75 -8.67 0.34
CA MET A 49 13.20 -9.91 0.88
C MET A 49 12.37 -9.64 2.13
N TYR A 50 12.90 -8.88 3.10
CA TYR A 50 12.19 -8.59 4.34
C TYR A 50 10.88 -7.81 4.11
N ILE A 51 10.87 -6.86 3.17
CA ILE A 51 9.66 -6.09 2.85
C ILE A 51 8.62 -6.96 2.16
N LYS A 52 9.01 -7.73 1.13
CA LYS A 52 8.06 -8.47 0.27
C LYS A 52 7.61 -9.79 0.88
N ASP A 53 8.52 -10.50 1.53
CA ASP A 53 8.29 -11.88 1.95
C ASP A 53 7.89 -11.98 3.42
N PHE A 54 8.18 -10.95 4.23
CA PHE A 54 7.82 -10.88 5.65
C PHE A 54 6.82 -9.77 5.97
N LEU A 55 7.21 -8.49 5.86
CA LEU A 55 6.36 -7.37 6.30
C LEU A 55 5.04 -7.26 5.52
N PHE A 56 5.11 -7.44 4.20
CA PHE A 56 3.96 -7.35 3.30
C PHE A 56 3.82 -8.62 2.47
N ASN A 57 3.98 -9.77 3.14
CA ASN A 57 3.71 -11.07 2.55
C ASN A 57 2.30 -11.09 1.92
N GLY A 58 2.22 -11.56 0.67
CA GLY A 58 1.00 -11.45 -0.13
C GLY A 58 1.08 -10.45 -1.28
N ALA A 59 2.03 -9.50 -1.24
CA ALA A 59 2.22 -8.50 -2.30
C ALA A 59 2.55 -9.11 -3.68
N THR A 60 3.08 -10.33 -3.72
CA THR A 60 3.43 -11.06 -4.96
C THR A 60 2.59 -12.32 -5.18
N THR A 61 1.70 -12.67 -4.24
CA THR A 61 0.96 -13.95 -4.27
C THR A 61 -0.56 -13.79 -4.20
N LEU A 62 -1.09 -12.68 -3.68
CA LEU A 62 -2.54 -12.45 -3.59
C LEU A 62 -3.16 -11.94 -4.90
N GLY A 63 -2.37 -11.53 -5.88
CA GLY A 63 -2.89 -11.11 -7.19
C GLY A 63 -1.78 -10.97 -8.23
N THR A 64 -2.17 -10.59 -9.43
CA THR A 64 -1.26 -10.48 -10.59
C THR A 64 -1.03 -9.04 -11.04
N GLU A 65 -1.84 -8.09 -10.55
CA GLU A 65 -1.64 -6.67 -10.85
C GLU A 65 -0.32 -6.16 -10.30
N THR A 66 0.31 -5.26 -11.05
CA THR A 66 1.51 -4.53 -10.65
C THR A 66 1.16 -3.26 -9.86
N PHE A 67 2.17 -2.63 -9.27
CA PHE A 67 1.98 -1.32 -8.61
C PHE A 67 1.38 -0.27 -9.56
N LEU A 68 1.81 -0.24 -10.83
CA LEU A 68 1.33 0.74 -11.81
C LEU A 68 -0.06 0.43 -12.37
N ASP A 69 -0.57 -0.78 -12.17
CA ASP A 69 -1.97 -1.10 -12.49
C ASP A 69 -2.93 -0.51 -11.45
N TYR A 70 -2.48 -0.39 -10.18
CA TYR A 70 -3.26 0.22 -9.10
C TYR A 70 -3.03 1.72 -8.92
N PHE A 71 -1.85 2.21 -9.28
CA PHE A 71 -1.40 3.59 -9.07
C PHE A 71 -0.71 4.14 -10.35
N PRO A 72 -1.45 4.22 -11.48
CA PRO A 72 -0.89 4.63 -12.77
C PRO A 72 -0.27 6.04 -12.74
N GLU A 73 -0.73 6.90 -11.83
CA GLU A 73 -0.21 8.25 -11.61
C GLU A 73 1.28 8.29 -11.20
N TYR A 74 1.87 7.17 -10.78
CA TYR A 74 3.29 7.03 -10.50
C TYR A 74 4.13 6.60 -11.72
N ARG A 75 3.55 6.43 -12.91
CA ARG A 75 4.30 5.99 -14.10
C ARG A 75 5.18 7.12 -14.65
N CYS A 76 6.48 6.86 -14.74
CA CYS A 76 7.43 7.72 -15.46
C CYS A 76 7.31 7.54 -16.99
N ALA A 77 7.87 8.47 -17.76
CA ALA A 77 7.85 8.41 -19.22
C ALA A 77 8.55 7.17 -19.81
N ASP A 78 9.55 6.63 -19.11
CA ASP A 78 10.27 5.40 -19.45
C ASP A 78 9.53 4.11 -19.00
N GLY A 79 8.36 4.26 -18.39
CA GLY A 79 7.57 3.15 -17.84
C GLY A 79 7.98 2.72 -16.43
N SER A 80 9.00 3.32 -15.82
CA SER A 80 9.42 3.03 -14.44
C SER A 80 8.41 3.58 -13.41
N ILE A 81 8.57 3.15 -12.15
CA ILE A 81 7.83 3.75 -11.02
C ILE A 81 8.58 5.01 -10.59
N ASN A 82 7.87 6.14 -10.45
CA ASN A 82 8.39 7.39 -9.93
C ASN A 82 8.97 7.17 -8.53
N LYS A 83 10.18 7.68 -8.26
CA LYS A 83 10.89 7.49 -6.99
C LYS A 83 10.32 8.34 -5.84
N GLU A 84 9.56 9.39 -6.13
CA GLU A 84 8.90 10.20 -5.11
C GLU A 84 7.92 9.35 -4.30
N ARG A 85 7.81 9.66 -2.99
CA ARG A 85 6.90 8.94 -2.09
C ARG A 85 5.44 9.36 -2.31
N SER A 86 5.19 10.65 -2.50
CA SER A 86 3.88 11.22 -2.79
C SER A 86 3.99 12.14 -3.99
N ILE A 87 3.28 11.83 -5.07
CA ILE A 87 3.20 12.69 -6.26
C ILE A 87 2.33 13.94 -6.03
N VAL A 88 1.43 13.89 -5.02
CA VAL A 88 0.57 15.02 -4.63
C VAL A 88 1.30 15.93 -3.63
N GLY A 89 2.41 15.46 -3.06
CA GLY A 89 3.09 16.12 -1.94
C GLY A 89 2.44 15.80 -0.59
N LYS A 90 2.86 16.51 0.45
CA LYS A 90 2.27 16.45 1.81
C LYS A 90 1.29 17.61 1.95
N SER A 91 0.05 17.33 2.34
CA SER A 91 -1.02 18.34 2.38
C SER A 91 -1.61 18.58 3.78
N TYR A 92 -1.93 17.52 4.54
CA TYR A 92 -2.66 17.67 5.80
C TYR A 92 -1.74 18.10 6.97
N VAL A 93 -1.77 19.39 7.29
CA VAL A 93 -1.07 19.97 8.47
C VAL A 93 -1.86 19.75 9.75
N LYS A 94 -3.20 19.76 9.65
CA LYS A 94 -4.13 19.48 10.75
C LYS A 94 -4.84 18.15 10.49
N ARG A 95 -5.39 17.55 11.56
CA ARG A 95 -6.21 16.33 11.47
C ARG A 95 -7.42 16.58 10.55
N PRO A 96 -7.60 15.81 9.45
CA PRO A 96 -8.69 16.02 8.49
C PRO A 96 -10.00 15.31 8.89
N TRP A 97 -10.27 15.21 10.19
CA TRP A 97 -11.49 14.62 10.73
C TRP A 97 -12.03 15.49 11.86
N ASP A 98 -13.34 15.74 11.84
CA ASP A 98 -14.03 16.43 12.93
C ASP A 98 -14.20 15.54 14.18
N GLU A 99 -14.86 16.07 15.21
CA GLU A 99 -15.13 15.36 16.46
C GLU A 99 -16.14 14.20 16.32
N HIS A 100 -16.88 14.16 15.22
CA HIS A 100 -17.83 13.09 14.91
C HIS A 100 -17.22 12.02 13.99
N GLY A 101 -15.99 12.20 13.54
CA GLY A 101 -15.30 11.28 12.63
C GLY A 101 -15.62 11.50 11.15
N ASN A 102 -16.29 12.60 10.80
CA ASN A 102 -16.49 12.94 9.39
C ASN A 102 -15.18 13.49 8.81
N PHE A 103 -14.87 13.06 7.59
CA PHE A 103 -13.74 13.60 6.86
C PHE A 103 -14.02 15.05 6.47
N THR A 104 -13.15 15.96 6.89
CA THR A 104 -13.23 17.38 6.54
C THR A 104 -12.07 17.69 5.61
N MET A 105 -12.38 18.21 4.41
CA MET A 105 -11.37 18.74 3.52
C MET A 105 -10.79 20.01 4.15
N ALA A 106 -9.78 19.84 5.00
CA ALA A 106 -8.94 20.94 5.44
C ALA A 106 -8.09 21.36 4.24
N ILE A 107 -8.58 22.33 3.46
CA ILE A 107 -7.78 23.13 2.53
C ILE A 107 -6.83 24.01 3.35
#